data_AF-A0A3C0SIL0-F1
#
_entry.id   AF-A0A3C0SIL0-F1
#
_cell.length_a   1.000
_cell.length_b   1.000
_cell.length_c   1.000
_cell.angle_alpha   90.00
_cell.angle_beta   90.00
_cell.angle_gamma   90.00
#
_symmetry.space_group_name_H-M   'P 1'
#
loop_
_entity.id
_entity.type
_entity.pdbx_description
1 polymer ?
#
loop_
_entity_poly.entity_id
_entity_poly.type
_entity_poly.pdbx_seq_one_letter_code
_entity_poly.pdbx_strand_id
1 'polypeptide(L)'
;FYTLLLGGAMASLVVGWVFGADKLREHVNATSDIRVGPWMDHLIKIVVPLGLFFVVAYGGLMQDLKEPYGGYGSWANFIWVLMVIVLIVSFVLQGMKSKDEIS
;
A
#
# COMPACT_ATOMS: atom_id res chain seq x y z
N PHE A 1 4.24 10.30 -2.73
CA PHE A 1 3.23 9.84 -3.68
C PHE A 1 3.03 8.32 -3.60
N TYR A 2 4.06 7.50 -3.89
CA TYR A 2 3.98 6.03 -3.80
C TYR A 2 3.50 5.46 -2.47
N THR A 3 3.95 6.02 -1.35
CA THR A 3 3.55 5.58 -0.01
C THR A 3 2.05 5.76 0.27
N LEU A 4 1.42 6.80 -0.28
CA LEU A 4 -0.02 7.03 -0.14
C LEU A 4 -0.81 5.97 -0.91
N LEU A 5 -0.38 5.65 -2.14
CA LEU A 5 -1.02 4.63 -2.97
C LEU A 5 -0.87 3.24 -2.35
N LEU A 6 0.34 2.87 -1.92
CA LEU A 6 0.61 1.61 -1.25
C LEU A 6 -0.10 1.53 0.10
N GLY A 7 -0.10 2.62 0.87
CA GLY A 7 -0.83 2.70 2.14
C GLY A 7 -2.33 2.54 1.95
N GLY A 8 -2.92 3.16 0.93
CA GLY A 8 -4.32 3.00 0.56
C GLY A 8 -4.66 1.58 0.12
N ALA A 9 -3.78 0.94 -0.66
CA ALA A 9 -3.95 -0.45 -1.10
C ALA A 9 -3.88 -1.43 0.08
N MET A 10 -2.95 -1.21 1.01
CA MET A 10 -2.86 -2.01 2.23
C MET A 10 -4.07 -1.77 3.14
N ALA A 11 -4.49 -0.52 3.31
CA ALA A 11 -5.68 -0.20 4.10
C ALA A 11 -6.94 -0.84 3.53
N SER A 12 -7.13 -0.86 2.21
CA SER A 12 -8.28 -1.51 1.58
C SER A 12 -8.23 -3.03 1.73
N LEU A 13 -7.05 -3.66 1.69
CA LEU A 13 -6.90 -5.09 1.99
C LEU A 13 -7.24 -5.41 3.45
N VAL A 14 -6.75 -4.59 4.38
CA VAL A 14 -7.03 -4.73 5.82
C VAL A 14 -8.53 -4.56 6.09
N VAL A 15 -9.13 -3.49 5.58
CA VAL A 15 -10.56 -3.23 5.75
C VAL A 15 -11.41 -4.31 5.07
N GLY A 16 -11.03 -4.71 3.85
CA GLY A 16 -11.74 -5.68 3.04
C GLY A 16 -11.74 -7.08 3.63
N TRP A 17 -10.57 -7.59 4.03
CA TRP A 17 -10.36 -8.99 4.40
C TRP A 17 -10.18 -9.22 5.92
N VAL A 18 -9.59 -8.27 6.66
CA VAL A 18 -9.34 -8.44 8.10
C VAL A 18 -10.54 -7.93 8.93
N PHE A 19 -10.98 -6.69 8.69
CA PHE A 19 -12.16 -6.14 9.38
C PHE A 19 -13.47 -6.66 8.79
N GLY A 20 -13.47 -6.95 7.49
CA GLY A 20 -14.61 -7.43 6.73
C GLY A 20 -15.41 -6.27 6.13
N ALA A 21 -15.39 -6.17 4.80
CA ALA A 21 -16.11 -5.11 4.08
C ALA A 21 -17.61 -5.10 4.39
N ASP A 22 -18.21 -6.26 4.65
CA ASP A 22 -19.63 -6.41 4.97
C ASP A 22 -20.04 -5.63 6.24
N LYS A 23 -19.17 -5.63 7.27
CA LYS A 23 -19.41 -4.87 8.52
C LYS A 23 -19.34 -3.37 8.27
N LEU A 24 -18.41 -2.94 7.41
CA LEU A 24 -18.31 -1.55 7.01
C LEU A 24 -19.56 -1.12 6.24
N ARG A 25 -20.04 -1.97 5.32
CA ARG A 25 -21.28 -1.72 4.55
C ARG A 25 -22.50 -1.62 5.47
N GLU A 26 -22.61 -2.52 6.44
CA GLU A 26 -23.69 -2.47 7.43
C GLU A 26 -23.67 -1.18 8.25
N HIS A 27 -22.49 -0.77 8.73
CA HIS A 27 -22.33 0.48 9.47
C HIS A 27 -22.73 1.70 8.63
N VAL A 28 -22.27 1.77 7.38
CA VAL A 28 -22.64 2.86 6.45
C VAL A 28 -24.15 2.87 6.20
N ASN A 29 -24.74 1.70 5.94
CA ASN A 29 -26.17 1.57 5.68
C ASN A 29 -27.06 1.84 6.90
N ALA A 30 -26.53 1.80 8.12
CA ALA A 30 -27.27 2.14 9.33
C ALA A 30 -27.49 3.65 9.47
N THR A 31 -26.58 4.46 8.92
CA THR A 31 -26.62 5.93 9.01
C THR A 31 -26.98 6.62 7.70
N SER A 32 -27.10 5.90 6.58
CA SER A 32 -27.37 6.47 5.26
C SER A 32 -28.83 6.29 4.81
N ASP A 33 -29.40 7.37 4.28
CA ASP A 33 -30.71 7.35 3.58
C ASP A 33 -30.67 6.53 2.28
N ILE A 34 -29.48 6.38 1.68
CA ILE A 34 -29.23 5.57 0.49
C ILE A 34 -28.46 4.31 0.89
N ARG A 35 -29.02 3.14 0.58
CA ARG A 35 -28.39 1.85 0.90
C ARG A 35 -27.40 1.42 -0.17
N VAL A 36 -26.19 1.11 0.25
CA VAL A 36 -25.12 0.55 -0.55
C VAL A 36 -25.22 -0.98 -0.57
N GLY A 37 -25.15 -1.55 -1.77
CA GLY A 37 -25.27 -2.98 -2.01
C GLY A 37 -23.94 -3.75 -1.87
N PRO A 38 -23.96 -5.09 -1.99
CA PRO A 38 -22.79 -5.96 -1.82
C PRO A 38 -21.66 -5.75 -2.87
N TRP A 39 -21.93 -4.97 -3.92
CA TRP A 39 -20.91 -4.59 -4.89
C TRP A 39 -19.79 -3.75 -4.26
N MET A 40 -20.08 -2.98 -3.20
CA MET A 40 -19.07 -2.22 -2.48
C MET A 40 -18.01 -3.13 -1.85
N ASP A 41 -18.42 -4.32 -1.40
CA ASP A 41 -17.51 -5.27 -0.77
C ASP A 41 -16.46 -5.77 -1.76
N HIS A 42 -16.88 -6.01 -3.01
CA HIS A 42 -15.98 -6.39 -4.10
C HIS A 42 -15.09 -5.22 -4.53
N LEU A 43 -15.60 -3.99 -4.53
CA LEU A 43 -14.79 -2.82 -4.82
C LEU A 43 -13.66 -2.66 -3.80
N ILE A 44 -13.96 -2.77 -2.51
CA ILE A 44 -12.97 -2.60 -1.44
C ILE A 44 -11.98 -3.78 -1.44
N LYS A 45 -12.47 -5.02 -1.55
CA LYS A 45 -11.62 -6.22 -1.47
C LYS A 45 -10.72 -6.41 -2.69
N ILE A 46 -11.15 -5.97 -3.88
CA ILE A 46 -10.52 -6.31 -5.17
C ILE A 46 -10.19 -5.08 -6.00
N VAL A 47 -11.18 -4.25 -6.35
CA VAL A 47 -10.99 -3.18 -7.35
C VAL A 47 -10.06 -2.07 -6.87
N VAL A 48 -10.25 -1.60 -5.63
CA VAL A 48 -9.41 -0.56 -5.02
C VAL A 48 -7.95 -1.01 -4.90
N PRO A 49 -7.62 -2.14 -4.26
CA PRO A 49 -6.23 -2.56 -4.15
C PRO A 49 -5.60 -2.81 -5.53
N LEU A 50 -6.29 -3.47 -6.46
CA LEU A 50 -5.78 -3.69 -7.82
C LEU A 50 -5.52 -2.39 -8.58
N GLY A 51 -6.45 -1.44 -8.52
CA GLY A 51 -6.30 -0.13 -9.17
C GLY A 51 -5.10 0.65 -8.62
N LEU A 52 -4.93 0.65 -7.29
CA LEU A 52 -3.81 1.32 -6.65
C LEU A 52 -2.47 0.66 -6.98
N PHE A 53 -2.38 -0.67 -6.96
CA PHE A 53 -1.19 -1.39 -7.40
C PHE A 53 -0.88 -1.15 -8.88
N PHE A 54 -1.90 -1.11 -9.73
CA PHE A 54 -1.75 -0.80 -11.15
C PHE A 54 -1.16 0.60 -11.36
N VAL A 55 -1.68 1.63 -10.66
CA VAL A 55 -1.15 3.00 -10.75
C VAL A 55 0.30 3.06 -10.27
N VAL A 56 0.66 2.35 -9.20
CA VAL A 56 2.05 2.29 -8.72
C VAL A 56 2.96 1.65 -9.76
N ALA A 57 2.57 0.50 -10.32
CA ALA A 57 3.40 -0.26 -11.25
C ALA A 57 3.52 0.40 -12.63
N TYR A 58 2.38 0.72 -13.24
CA TYR A 58 2.32 1.23 -14.62
C TYR A 58 2.44 2.76 -14.67
N GLY A 59 1.78 3.47 -13.75
CA GLY A 59 1.74 4.92 -13.73
C GLY A 59 2.99 5.58 -13.18
N GLY A 60 3.72 4.90 -12.28
CA GLY A 60 4.94 5.44 -11.69
C GLY A 60 6.19 4.67 -12.09
N LEU A 61 6.33 3.42 -11.62
CA LEU A 61 7.55 2.64 -11.82
C LEU A 61 7.97 2.50 -13.28
N MET A 62 7.05 2.14 -14.19
CA MET A 62 7.40 2.01 -15.61
C MET A 62 7.83 3.33 -16.26
N GLN A 63 7.35 4.47 -15.77
CA GLN A 63 7.76 5.78 -16.26
C GLN A 63 9.14 6.14 -15.70
N ASP A 64 9.33 5.97 -14.39
CA ASP A 64 10.61 6.24 -13.70
C ASP A 64 11.77 5.37 -14.24
N LEU A 65 11.48 4.13 -14.67
CA LEU A 65 12.46 3.26 -15.30
C LEU A 65 12.83 3.69 -16.73
N LYS A 66 11.89 4.28 -17.48
CA LYS A 66 12.12 4.73 -18.87
C LYS A 66 12.82 6.09 -18.92
N GLU A 67 12.44 6.99 -18.04
CA GLU A 67 13.01 8.32 -17.93
C GLU A 67 13.29 8.59 -16.45
N PRO A 68 14.53 8.34 -15.98
CA PRO A 68 14.87 8.55 -14.58
C PRO A 68 14.56 9.98 -14.18
N TYR A 69 14.09 10.16 -12.94
CA TYR A 69 13.64 11.43 -12.35
C TYR A 69 14.27 12.68 -13.00
N GLY A 70 13.50 13.38 -13.85
CA GLY A 70 13.91 14.64 -14.48
C GLY A 70 15.10 14.57 -15.43
N GLY A 71 15.38 13.42 -16.07
CA GLY A 71 16.50 13.26 -17.01
C GLY A 71 17.86 13.08 -16.35
N TYR A 72 17.91 12.83 -15.04
CA TYR A 72 19.15 12.46 -14.38
C TYR A 72 19.69 11.13 -14.94
N GLY A 73 21.02 10.98 -14.99
CA GLY A 73 21.64 9.74 -15.43
C GLY A 73 21.16 8.53 -14.59
N SER A 74 21.32 7.31 -15.12
CA SER A 74 20.83 6.07 -14.50
C SER A 74 21.28 5.84 -13.04
N TRP A 75 22.28 6.59 -12.55
CA TRP A 75 22.68 6.61 -11.14
C TRP A 75 21.57 7.08 -10.18
N ALA A 76 20.59 7.87 -10.64
CA ALA A 76 19.45 8.25 -9.79
C ALA A 76 18.61 7.04 -9.34
N ASN A 77 18.61 5.94 -10.12
CA ASN A 77 17.92 4.71 -9.73
C ASN A 77 18.54 4.02 -8.51
N PHE A 78 19.80 4.33 -8.17
CA PHE A 78 20.47 3.77 -7.00
C PHE A 78 19.82 4.20 -5.69
N ILE A 79 19.14 5.35 -5.67
CA ILE A 79 18.41 5.86 -4.50
C ILE A 79 17.25 4.93 -4.11
N TRP A 80 16.57 4.33 -5.08
CA TRP A 80 15.49 3.37 -4.80
C TRP A 80 16.04 2.10 -4.14
N VAL A 81 17.16 1.58 -4.64
CA VAL A 81 17.82 0.40 -4.07
C VAL A 81 18.32 0.70 -2.65
N LEU A 82 18.96 1.86 -2.45
CA LEU A 82 19.43 2.30 -1.15
C LEU A 82 18.27 2.40 -0.14
N MET A 83 17.12 2.95 -0.56
CA MET A 83 15.96 3.08 0.31
C MET A 83 15.43 1.72 0.78
N VAL A 84 15.38 0.72 -0.11
CA VAL A 84 14.97 -0.66 0.23
C VAL A 84 15.98 -1.29 1.19
N ILE A 85 17.28 -1.13 0.95
CA ILE A 85 18.33 -1.65 1.82
C ILE A 85 18.20 -1.06 3.23
N VAL A 86 18.05 0.26 3.36
CA VAL A 86 17.90 0.93 4.65
C VAL A 86 16.65 0.43 5.38
N LEU A 87 15.54 0.20 4.67
CA LEU A 87 14.33 -0.34 5.26
C LEU A 87 14.53 -1.77 5.78
N ILE A 88 15.18 -2.65 5.01
CA ILE A 88 15.51 -4.02 5.43
C ILE A 88 16.42 -4.00 6.66
N VAL A 89 17.48 -3.18 6.64
CA VAL A 89 18.41 -3.04 7.77
C VAL A 89 17.67 -2.56 9.02
N SER A 90 16.72 -1.62 8.89
CA SER A 90 15.89 -1.17 10.01
C SER A 90 15.13 -2.31 10.68
N PHE A 91 14.47 -3.18 9.89
CA PHE A 91 13.77 -4.35 10.44
C PHE A 91 14.73 -5.39 11.06
N VAL A 92 15.90 -5.60 10.46
CA VAL A 92 16.93 -6.50 11.02
C VAL A 92 17.42 -5.99 12.38
N LEU A 93 17.76 -4.70 12.48
CA LEU A 93 18.19 -4.08 13.74
C LEU A 93 17.08 -4.11 14.81
N GLN A 94 15.83 -3.88 14.42
CA GLN A 94 14.69 -3.98 15.33
C GLN A 94 14.53 -5.41 15.89
N GLY A 95 14.76 -6.44 15.06
CA GLY A 95 14.76 -7.84 15.49
C GLY A 95 15.94 -8.22 16.40
N MET A 96 17.08 -7.54 16.28
CA MET A 96 18.25 -7.77 17.14
C MET A 96 18.03 -7.21 18.56
N LYS A 97 17.44 -6.01 18.69
CA LYS A 97 17.26 -5.34 19.99
C LYS A 97 16.25 -6.04 20.91
N SER A 98 15.32 -6.82 20.36
CA SER A 98 14.29 -7.51 21.15
C SER A 98 14.83 -8.69 21.99
N LYS A 99 16.07 -9.13 21.79
CA LYS A 99 16.63 -10.31 22.49
C LYS A 99 17.39 -9.98 23.78
N ASP A 100 17.71 -8.71 24.03
CA ASP A 100 18.57 -8.32 25.16
C ASP A 100 17.79 -7.91 26.43
N GLU A 101 16.45 -7.83 26.38
CA GLU A 101 15.60 -7.43 27.52
C GLU A 101 14.97 -8.61 28.30
N ILE A 102 15.31 -9.87 27.99
CA ILE A 102 14.74 -11.06 28.65
C ILE A 102 15.83 -12.06 29.12
N SER A 103 17.01 -11.59 29.51
CA SER A 103 18.03 -12.43 30.18
C SER A 103 18.27 -12.02 31.62
#